data_AF-A0A821EKZ7-F1
#
_entry.id   AF-A0A821EKZ7-F1
#
_cell.length_a   1.000
_cell.length_b   1.000
_cell.length_c   1.000
_cell.angle_alpha   90.00
_cell.angle_beta   90.00
_cell.angle_gamma   90.00
#
_symmetry.space_group_name_H-M   'P 1'
#
loop_
_entity.id
_entity.type
_entity.pdbx_description
1 polymer ?
#
loop_
_entity_poly.entity_id
_entity_poly.type
_entity_poly.pdbx_seq_one_letter_code
_entity_poly.pdbx_strand_id
1 'polypeptide(L)'
;MPSWYEDPILQTPTSFRAKTVTIASFFSSLCIGIVILLILPVILVVFILFLFLWILPGFGYFYERYAEARDRKRYYPPIEEMKPWGPDNKLIHVVHIHAPQSKLPSIVYLSGMSISMHYVKPLLSKFVKFMSEPVEILSFDTPGYGASESPSDWDAEDLTSEVLLLHKIIGKSTLRKPFILIGGSIGGLLAHLYYLTYPKDVAGIIFLDPTPPIVFEQGSATLANMNRLSSVLRVIARAASYGLLRPIIFLFDYFGLGDFGKFFHPSYPGYIAHAMTQTMIKKLANQIHYYQSAPDYILKQQMNTSILNDIPLLVISAPDSSKTRLCGYHTEKEALQWWCDHQRVFLHNSSNAGFIFRADHNHVQCVLNIELTANATKALLTQIHNRIIH
;
A
#
# COMPACT_ATOMS: atom_id res chain seq x y z
N MET A 1 -13.61 -25.13 -108.54
CA MET A 1 -13.13 -25.02 -107.14
C MET A 1 -11.62 -24.87 -107.16
N PRO A 2 -11.11 -23.75 -106.64
CA PRO A 2 -10.03 -23.84 -105.65
C PRO A 2 -10.29 -22.97 -104.41
N SER A 3 -9.83 -23.51 -103.29
CA SER A 3 -10.00 -23.15 -101.89
C SER A 3 -8.90 -22.18 -101.40
N TRP A 4 -9.10 -20.87 -101.55
CA TRP A 4 -8.10 -19.90 -101.06
C TRP A 4 -8.67 -18.70 -100.29
N TYR A 5 -9.93 -18.77 -99.84
CA TYR A 5 -10.49 -17.75 -98.95
C TYR A 5 -11.47 -18.39 -97.95
N GLU A 6 -11.05 -18.48 -96.69
CA GLU A 6 -11.90 -18.83 -95.54
C GLU A 6 -12.16 -17.56 -94.73
N ASP A 7 -13.45 -17.22 -94.58
CA ASP A 7 -13.92 -16.07 -93.81
C ASP A 7 -13.72 -16.32 -92.30
N PRO A 8 -12.95 -15.48 -91.58
CA PRO A 8 -12.66 -15.70 -90.15
C PRO A 8 -13.89 -15.55 -89.24
N ILE A 9 -15.05 -15.14 -89.77
CA ILE A 9 -16.30 -15.01 -89.00
C ILE A 9 -17.04 -16.36 -88.84
N LEU A 10 -16.69 -17.38 -89.64
CA LEU A 10 -17.33 -18.71 -89.60
C LEU A 10 -16.48 -19.81 -88.95
N GLN A 11 -15.38 -19.44 -88.26
CA GLN A 11 -14.74 -20.39 -87.35
C GLN A 11 -15.73 -20.67 -86.20
N THR A 12 -16.26 -21.89 -86.20
CA THR A 12 -16.94 -22.47 -85.04
C THR A 12 -16.08 -22.19 -83.82
N PRO A 13 -16.61 -21.53 -82.77
CA PRO A 13 -15.80 -21.30 -81.60
C PRO A 13 -15.34 -22.67 -81.10
N THR A 14 -14.03 -22.88 -81.14
CA THR A 14 -13.30 -23.87 -80.34
C THR A 14 -14.08 -24.04 -79.06
N SER A 15 -14.46 -25.28 -78.71
CA SER A 15 -15.27 -25.60 -77.54
C SER A 15 -14.69 -24.91 -76.30
N PHE A 16 -15.12 -23.68 -76.06
CA PHE A 16 -14.96 -23.01 -74.80
C PHE A 16 -15.89 -23.84 -73.94
N ARG A 17 -15.31 -24.76 -73.17
CA ARG A 17 -16.02 -25.54 -72.18
C ARG A 17 -16.44 -24.55 -71.10
N ALA A 18 -17.44 -23.72 -71.42
CA ALA A 18 -18.14 -22.90 -70.47
C ALA A 18 -18.67 -23.90 -69.46
N LYS A 19 -18.11 -23.87 -68.24
CA LYS A 19 -18.72 -24.58 -67.11
C LYS A 19 -20.14 -24.05 -67.05
N THR A 20 -21.11 -24.82 -67.54
CA THR A 20 -22.52 -24.52 -67.39
C THR A 20 -22.81 -24.63 -65.90
N VAL A 21 -22.71 -23.51 -65.21
CA VAL A 21 -23.21 -23.37 -63.84
C VAL A 21 -24.71 -23.59 -63.95
N THR A 22 -25.17 -24.76 -63.53
CA THR A 22 -26.61 -25.05 -63.47
C THR A 22 -27.24 -24.04 -62.54
N ILE A 23 -28.46 -23.59 -62.84
CA ILE A 23 -29.23 -22.65 -62.00
C ILE A 23 -29.22 -23.11 -60.53
N ALA A 24 -29.33 -24.43 -60.30
CA ALA A 24 -29.21 -25.04 -58.98
C ALA A 24 -27.84 -24.81 -58.29
N SER A 25 -26.73 -24.95 -59.02
CA SER A 25 -25.38 -24.68 -58.49
C SER A 25 -25.12 -23.20 -58.20
N PHE A 26 -25.73 -22.30 -58.97
CA PHE A 26 -25.69 -20.85 -58.72
C PHE A 26 -26.45 -20.50 -57.44
N PHE A 27 -27.69 -20.97 -57.27
CA PHE A 27 -28.48 -20.75 -56.06
C PHE A 27 -27.83 -21.37 -54.82
N SER A 28 -27.26 -22.57 -54.92
CA SER A 28 -26.51 -23.20 -53.82
C SER A 28 -25.30 -22.35 -53.40
N SER A 29 -24.53 -21.85 -54.36
CA SER A 29 -23.37 -20.97 -54.08
C SER A 29 -23.78 -19.63 -53.48
N LEU A 30 -24.89 -19.05 -53.95
CA LEU A 30 -25.45 -17.81 -53.42
C LEU A 30 -25.96 -17.98 -51.98
N CYS A 31 -26.68 -19.07 -51.69
CA CYS A 31 -27.12 -19.40 -50.33
C CYS A 31 -25.93 -19.60 -49.38
N ILE A 32 -24.88 -20.32 -49.80
CA ILE A 32 -23.66 -20.48 -49.01
C ILE A 32 -22.99 -19.12 -48.78
N GLY A 33 -22.91 -18.27 -49.80
CA GLY A 33 -22.36 -16.91 -49.66
C GLY A 33 -23.13 -16.04 -48.67
N ILE A 34 -24.47 -16.05 -48.72
CA ILE A 34 -25.33 -15.33 -47.76
C ILE A 34 -25.15 -15.88 -46.35
N VAL A 35 -25.11 -17.20 -46.17
CA VAL A 35 -24.88 -17.83 -44.86
C VAL A 35 -23.51 -17.45 -44.29
N ILE A 36 -22.45 -17.46 -45.10
CA ILE A 36 -21.11 -17.02 -44.67
C ILE A 36 -21.13 -15.54 -44.28
N LEU A 37 -21.77 -14.67 -45.06
CA LEU A 37 -21.88 -13.23 -44.75
C LEU A 37 -22.66 -12.97 -43.46
N LEU A 38 -23.65 -13.80 -43.12
CA LEU A 38 -24.40 -13.70 -41.87
C LEU A 38 -23.63 -14.26 -40.66
N ILE A 39 -22.84 -15.31 -40.85
CA ILE A 39 -22.09 -15.99 -39.78
C ILE A 39 -20.74 -15.30 -39.47
N LEU A 40 -20.08 -14.72 -40.48
CA LEU A 40 -18.75 -14.10 -40.32
C LEU A 40 -18.71 -12.99 -39.24
N PRO A 41 -19.69 -12.06 -39.15
CA PRO A 41 -19.73 -11.09 -38.05
C PRO A 41 -19.87 -11.74 -36.68
N VAL A 42 -20.66 -12.82 -36.59
CA VAL A 42 -20.85 -13.57 -35.34
C VAL A 42 -19.55 -14.24 -34.92
N ILE A 43 -18.85 -14.92 -35.84
CA ILE A 43 -17.53 -15.51 -35.59
C ILE A 43 -16.53 -14.43 -35.17
N LEU A 44 -16.52 -13.28 -35.84
CA LEU A 44 -15.63 -12.17 -35.50
C LEU A 44 -15.90 -11.63 -34.09
N VAL A 45 -17.17 -11.45 -33.72
CA VAL A 45 -17.55 -11.03 -32.36
C VAL A 45 -17.13 -12.08 -31.33
N VAL A 46 -17.39 -13.37 -31.59
CA VAL A 46 -16.97 -14.46 -30.68
C VAL A 46 -15.44 -14.50 -30.55
N PHE A 47 -14.71 -14.29 -31.64
CA PHE A 47 -13.25 -14.26 -31.63
C PHE A 47 -12.72 -13.04 -30.86
N ILE A 48 -13.29 -11.85 -31.06
CA ILE A 48 -12.95 -10.64 -30.29
C ILE A 48 -13.23 -10.88 -28.80
N LEU A 49 -14.40 -11.41 -28.46
CA LEU A 49 -14.73 -11.77 -27.08
C LEU A 49 -13.75 -12.79 -26.52
N PHE A 50 -13.34 -13.79 -27.30
CA PHE A 50 -12.33 -14.76 -26.87
C PHE A 50 -10.98 -14.10 -26.60
N LEU A 51 -10.50 -13.22 -27.48
CA LEU A 51 -9.26 -12.46 -27.28
C LEU A 51 -9.32 -11.60 -26.01
N PHE A 52 -10.44 -10.88 -25.80
CA PHE A 52 -10.61 -9.99 -24.65
C PHE A 52 -10.84 -10.71 -23.32
N LEU A 53 -11.55 -11.84 -23.32
CA LEU A 53 -11.87 -12.58 -22.10
C LEU A 53 -10.77 -13.55 -21.67
N TRP A 54 -9.96 -14.04 -22.60
CA TRP A 54 -8.98 -15.10 -22.31
C TRP A 54 -7.54 -14.71 -22.61
N ILE A 55 -7.26 -14.18 -23.81
CA ILE A 55 -5.88 -13.91 -24.24
C ILE A 55 -5.31 -12.68 -23.51
N LEU A 56 -6.05 -11.57 -23.48
CA LEU A 56 -5.58 -10.35 -22.81
C LEU A 56 -5.35 -10.54 -21.30
N PRO A 57 -6.29 -11.13 -20.53
CA PRO A 57 -6.05 -11.41 -19.11
C PRO A 57 -4.91 -12.42 -18.90
N GLY A 58 -4.84 -13.46 -19.74
CA GLY A 58 -3.73 -14.43 -19.68
C GLY A 58 -2.37 -13.76 -19.88
N PHE A 59 -2.24 -12.94 -20.91
CA PHE A 59 -1.02 -12.17 -21.16
C PHE A 59 -0.70 -11.21 -20.01
N GLY A 60 -1.70 -10.48 -19.51
CA GLY A 60 -1.55 -9.58 -18.36
C GLY A 60 -1.07 -10.29 -17.09
N TYR A 61 -1.60 -11.50 -16.82
CA TYR A 61 -1.16 -12.34 -15.71
C TYR A 61 0.32 -12.74 -15.83
N PHE A 62 0.73 -13.25 -16.99
CA PHE A 62 2.14 -13.64 -17.20
C PHE A 62 3.08 -12.43 -17.18
N TYR A 63 2.65 -11.32 -17.78
CA TYR A 63 3.39 -10.07 -17.74
C TYR A 63 3.59 -9.58 -16.30
N GLU A 64 2.53 -9.60 -15.47
CA GLU A 64 2.63 -9.19 -14.08
C GLU A 64 3.61 -10.06 -13.30
N ARG A 65 3.53 -11.39 -13.43
CA ARG A 65 4.44 -12.31 -12.75
C ARG A 65 5.89 -12.07 -13.15
N TYR A 66 6.14 -11.83 -14.43
CA TYR A 66 7.47 -11.46 -14.93
C TYR A 66 7.93 -10.11 -14.38
N ALA A 67 7.08 -9.09 -14.42
CA ALA A 67 7.39 -7.74 -13.97
C ALA A 67 7.65 -7.69 -12.45
N GLU A 68 6.83 -8.37 -11.64
CA GLU A 68 7.05 -8.51 -10.19
C GLU A 68 8.37 -9.22 -9.90
N ALA A 69 8.69 -10.31 -10.60
CA ALA A 69 9.96 -11.02 -10.40
C ALA A 69 11.17 -10.14 -10.77
N ARG A 70 11.08 -9.42 -11.89
CA ARG A 70 12.10 -8.45 -12.31
C ARG A 70 12.26 -7.34 -11.28
N ASP A 71 11.16 -6.77 -10.81
CA ASP A 71 11.15 -5.64 -9.89
C ASP A 71 11.67 -6.06 -8.49
N ARG A 72 11.23 -7.22 -7.98
CA ARG A 72 11.76 -7.79 -6.72
C ARG A 72 13.26 -8.05 -6.82
N LYS A 73 13.77 -8.48 -7.98
CA LYS A 73 15.22 -8.66 -8.19
C LYS A 73 15.96 -7.32 -8.27
N ARG A 74 15.39 -6.34 -8.99
CA ARG A 74 16.01 -5.02 -9.22
C ARG A 74 16.06 -4.18 -7.95
N TYR A 75 15.03 -4.28 -7.13
CA TYR A 75 14.86 -3.52 -5.90
C TYR A 75 14.94 -4.44 -4.67
N TYR A 76 15.62 -5.58 -4.77
CA TYR A 76 15.83 -6.44 -3.61
C TYR A 76 16.65 -5.67 -2.57
N PRO A 77 16.25 -5.65 -1.29
CA PRO A 77 17.08 -5.08 -0.24
C PRO A 77 18.42 -5.81 -0.12
N PRO A 78 19.43 -5.19 0.50
CA PRO A 78 20.61 -5.90 0.94
C PRO A 78 20.23 -7.15 1.75
N ILE A 79 20.93 -8.27 1.53
CA ILE A 79 20.54 -9.58 2.09
C ILE A 79 20.58 -9.57 3.62
N GLU A 80 21.45 -8.76 4.20
CA GLU A 80 21.57 -8.51 5.62
C GLU A 80 20.35 -7.81 6.22
N GLU A 81 19.53 -7.12 5.41
CA GLU A 81 18.29 -6.48 5.84
C GLU A 81 17.10 -7.45 5.78
N MET A 82 17.23 -8.59 5.10
CA MET A 82 16.18 -9.61 5.00
C MET A 82 16.32 -10.64 6.12
N LYS A 83 15.50 -10.51 7.16
CA LYS A 83 15.60 -11.30 8.38
C LYS A 83 14.49 -12.36 8.46
N PRO A 84 14.79 -13.65 8.77
CA PRO A 84 13.76 -14.70 8.93
C PRO A 84 13.05 -14.57 10.28
N TRP A 85 12.46 -13.41 10.55
CA TRP A 85 11.87 -13.06 11.84
C TRP A 85 10.34 -13.04 11.82
N GLY A 86 9.72 -13.21 10.64
CA GLY A 86 8.28 -13.31 10.49
C GLY A 86 7.68 -14.60 11.07
N PRO A 87 6.35 -14.74 11.02
CA PRO A 87 5.68 -16.02 11.19
C PRO A 87 6.25 -17.05 10.20
N ASP A 88 6.32 -18.33 10.56
CA ASP A 88 6.85 -19.41 9.70
C ASP A 88 8.24 -19.14 9.09
N ASN A 89 9.10 -18.39 9.79
CA ASN A 89 10.42 -17.94 9.30
C ASN A 89 10.38 -17.11 8.00
N LYS A 90 9.24 -16.48 7.71
CA LYS A 90 9.13 -15.51 6.60
C LYS A 90 10.17 -14.40 6.75
N LEU A 91 10.78 -14.03 5.63
CA LEU A 91 11.73 -12.95 5.53
C LEU A 91 11.01 -11.61 5.69
N ILE A 92 11.49 -10.83 6.65
CA ILE A 92 11.05 -9.49 6.97
C ILE A 92 12.16 -8.53 6.60
N HIS A 93 11.84 -7.51 5.84
CA HIS A 93 12.75 -6.43 5.51
C HIS A 93 12.89 -5.50 6.72
N VAL A 94 14.06 -5.53 7.36
CA VAL A 94 14.38 -4.77 8.57
C VAL A 94 15.57 -3.86 8.28
N VAL A 95 15.37 -2.56 8.47
CA VAL A 95 16.40 -1.54 8.36
C VAL A 95 16.84 -1.13 9.76
N HIS A 96 18.09 -1.43 10.11
CA HIS A 96 18.71 -1.05 11.38
C HIS A 96 19.92 -0.16 11.09
N ILE A 97 19.79 1.14 11.35
CA ILE A 97 20.93 2.06 11.29
C ILE A 97 21.60 2.04 12.66
N HIS A 98 22.75 1.38 12.73
CA HIS A 98 23.50 1.21 13.97
C HIS A 98 24.25 2.48 14.38
N ALA A 99 24.26 2.75 15.68
CA ALA A 99 25.10 3.76 16.29
C ALA A 99 25.62 3.24 17.65
N PRO A 100 26.58 2.30 17.66
CA PRO A 100 27.06 1.63 18.88
C PRO A 100 27.64 2.58 19.93
N GLN A 101 28.14 3.74 19.50
CA GLN A 101 28.66 4.82 20.33
C GLN A 101 27.60 5.77 20.88
N SER A 102 26.34 5.65 20.43
CA SER A 102 25.25 6.52 20.85
C SER A 102 25.00 6.37 22.35
N LYS A 103 24.81 7.48 23.06
CA LYS A 103 24.33 7.49 24.45
C LYS A 103 22.83 7.73 24.56
N LEU A 104 22.18 8.03 23.43
CA LEU A 104 20.75 8.30 23.36
C LEU A 104 19.96 6.98 23.35
N PRO A 105 18.72 6.97 23.85
CA PRO A 105 17.79 5.87 23.65
C PRO A 105 17.70 5.49 22.17
N SER A 106 17.62 4.20 21.88
CA SER A 106 17.36 3.73 20.51
C SER A 106 15.98 4.21 20.04
N ILE A 107 15.76 4.23 18.73
CA ILE A 107 14.49 4.67 18.13
C ILE A 107 13.89 3.52 17.34
N VAL A 108 12.59 3.29 17.49
CA VAL A 108 11.81 2.40 16.64
C VAL A 108 10.81 3.25 15.84
N TYR A 109 11.00 3.30 14.52
CA TYR A 109 10.14 4.04 13.61
C TYR A 109 9.11 3.12 12.98
N LEU A 110 7.82 3.42 13.19
CA LEU A 110 6.68 2.67 12.68
C LEU A 110 6.00 3.49 11.57
N SER A 111 6.11 2.96 10.35
CA SER A 111 5.59 3.60 9.15
C SER A 111 4.07 3.50 9.07
N GLY A 112 3.48 4.44 8.34
CA GLY A 112 2.06 4.43 8.04
C GLY A 112 1.64 3.33 7.07
N MET A 113 0.33 3.26 6.87
CA MET A 113 -0.31 2.32 5.96
C MET A 113 0.21 2.54 4.53
N SER A 114 0.44 1.45 3.79
CA SER A 114 0.95 1.44 2.41
C SER A 114 2.36 2.01 2.18
N ILE A 115 3.10 2.43 3.21
CA ILE A 115 4.47 2.94 3.06
C ILE A 115 5.45 1.79 3.26
N SER A 116 6.44 1.65 2.37
CA SER A 116 7.50 0.64 2.50
C SER A 116 8.87 1.24 2.76
N MET A 117 9.82 0.39 3.14
CA MET A 117 11.22 0.74 3.37
C MET A 117 11.93 1.31 2.14
N HIS A 118 11.43 1.08 0.92
CA HIS A 118 11.93 1.80 -0.26
C HIS A 118 11.78 3.31 -0.15
N TYR A 119 10.77 3.76 0.59
CA TYR A 119 10.55 5.17 0.89
C TYR A 119 11.18 5.58 2.23
N VAL A 120 11.03 4.73 3.25
CA VAL A 120 11.41 5.07 4.63
C VAL A 120 12.91 5.04 4.85
N LYS A 121 13.65 4.09 4.29
CA LYS A 121 15.11 3.99 4.49
C LYS A 121 15.87 5.26 4.09
N PRO A 122 15.60 5.89 2.92
CA PRO A 122 16.16 7.20 2.60
C PRO A 122 15.78 8.30 3.60
N LEU A 123 14.56 8.28 4.14
CA LEU A 123 14.13 9.23 5.18
C LEU A 123 14.92 9.02 6.47
N LEU A 124 15.03 7.78 6.96
CA LEU A 124 15.81 7.50 8.18
C LEU A 124 17.28 7.88 8.02
N SER A 125 17.84 7.70 6.82
CA SER A 125 19.20 8.15 6.52
C SER A 125 19.36 9.67 6.60
N LYS A 126 18.32 10.44 6.22
CA LYS A 126 18.28 11.90 6.41
C LYS A 126 18.04 12.27 7.88
N PHE A 127 17.16 11.55 8.57
CA PHE A 127 16.86 11.74 9.99
C PHE A 127 18.14 11.72 10.83
N VAL A 128 18.95 10.67 10.68
CA VAL A 128 20.20 10.51 11.44
C VAL A 128 21.16 11.68 11.19
N LYS A 129 21.18 12.26 9.98
CA LYS A 129 21.98 13.46 9.67
C LYS A 129 21.44 14.74 10.30
N PHE A 130 20.13 14.82 10.55
CA PHE A 130 19.53 15.95 11.24
C PHE A 130 19.71 15.88 12.76
N MET A 131 20.03 14.71 13.32
CA MET A 131 20.30 14.57 14.75
C MET A 131 21.67 15.15 15.11
N SER A 132 21.76 15.78 16.28
CA SER A 132 23.00 16.43 16.74
C SER A 132 24.02 15.42 17.29
N GLU A 133 23.57 14.24 17.68
CA GLU A 133 24.38 13.14 18.18
C GLU A 133 24.04 11.85 17.42
N PRO A 134 24.95 10.86 17.36
CA PRO A 134 24.65 9.56 16.79
C PRO A 134 23.41 8.93 17.46
N VAL A 135 22.48 8.44 16.66
CA VAL A 135 21.27 7.74 17.13
C VAL A 135 21.15 6.39 16.45
N GLU A 136 20.73 5.40 17.22
CA GLU A 136 20.42 4.06 16.71
C GLU A 136 18.93 4.01 16.35
N ILE A 137 18.58 3.59 15.14
CA ILE A 137 17.20 3.58 14.67
C ILE A 137 16.86 2.29 13.90
N LEU A 138 15.69 1.72 14.22
CA LEU A 138 15.14 0.50 13.63
C LEU A 138 13.79 0.79 12.97
N SER A 139 13.57 0.24 11.79
CA SER A 139 12.26 0.15 11.14
C SER A 139 12.16 -1.12 10.31
N PHE A 140 10.95 -1.51 9.92
CA PHE A 140 10.72 -2.73 9.14
C PHE A 140 9.45 -2.61 8.30
N ASP A 141 9.39 -3.40 7.23
CA ASP A 141 8.15 -3.64 6.48
C ASP A 141 7.35 -4.76 7.17
N THR A 142 6.07 -4.54 7.46
CA THR A 142 5.20 -5.63 7.97
C THR A 142 4.99 -6.71 6.91
N PRO A 143 4.60 -7.96 7.28
CA PRO A 143 4.36 -9.03 6.33
C PRO A 143 3.41 -8.58 5.21
N GLY A 144 3.81 -8.83 3.96
CA GLY A 144 3.06 -8.42 2.76
C GLY A 144 3.30 -6.98 2.28
N TYR A 145 4.04 -6.15 3.02
CA TYR A 145 4.49 -4.83 2.56
C TYR A 145 5.92 -4.85 2.02
N GLY A 146 6.17 -3.98 1.04
CA GLY A 146 7.50 -3.74 0.49
C GLY A 146 8.20 -5.03 0.05
N ALA A 147 9.37 -5.26 0.64
CA ALA A 147 10.17 -6.46 0.37
C ALA A 147 9.92 -7.61 1.35
N SER A 148 9.18 -7.39 2.43
CA SER A 148 8.78 -8.47 3.35
C SER A 148 7.91 -9.50 2.64
N GLU A 149 8.12 -10.76 2.97
CA GLU A 149 7.28 -11.83 2.45
C GLU A 149 5.85 -11.71 2.95
N SER A 150 4.91 -12.15 2.13
CA SER A 150 3.50 -12.26 2.53
C SER A 150 3.33 -13.34 3.60
N PRO A 151 2.37 -13.18 4.52
CA PRO A 151 1.99 -14.26 5.43
C PRO A 151 1.49 -15.48 4.64
N SER A 152 1.71 -16.67 5.19
CA SER A 152 1.21 -17.94 4.64
C SER A 152 -0.33 -17.96 4.61
N ASP A 153 -0.93 -17.43 5.67
CA ASP A 153 -2.37 -17.24 5.81
C ASP A 153 -2.66 -15.77 6.14
N TRP A 154 -3.44 -15.11 5.29
CA TRP A 154 -3.82 -13.72 5.45
C TRP A 154 -4.93 -13.52 6.48
N ASP A 155 -5.69 -14.55 6.79
CA ASP A 155 -6.83 -14.50 7.71
C ASP A 155 -6.38 -14.80 9.16
N ALA A 156 -5.19 -15.36 9.34
CA ALA A 156 -4.56 -15.58 10.65
C ALA A 156 -3.88 -14.32 11.23
N GLU A 157 -3.67 -13.28 10.41
CA GLU A 157 -3.11 -12.01 10.88
C GLU A 157 -4.19 -11.21 11.61
N ASP A 158 -3.84 -10.69 12.79
CA ASP A 158 -4.69 -9.79 13.58
C ASP A 158 -3.84 -8.69 14.27
N LEU A 159 -4.51 -7.79 14.98
CA LEU A 159 -3.84 -6.70 15.69
C LEU A 159 -2.83 -7.21 16.74
N THR A 160 -3.17 -8.29 17.44
CA THR A 160 -2.31 -8.87 18.47
C THR A 160 -1.04 -9.43 17.85
N SER A 161 -1.16 -10.10 16.71
CA SER A 161 -0.04 -10.65 15.94
C SER A 161 0.90 -9.54 15.44
N GLU A 162 0.39 -8.36 15.05
CA GLU A 162 1.24 -7.22 14.65
C GLU A 162 2.05 -6.67 15.85
N VAL A 163 1.42 -6.55 17.03
CA VAL A 163 2.10 -6.11 18.26
C VAL A 163 3.16 -7.14 18.71
N LEU A 164 2.83 -8.44 18.65
CA LEU A 164 3.75 -9.53 18.99
C LEU A 164 4.93 -9.61 18.00
N LEU A 165 4.67 -9.43 16.71
CA LEU A 165 5.70 -9.39 15.68
C LEU A 165 6.65 -8.22 15.91
N LEU A 166 6.12 -7.02 16.22
CA LEU A 166 6.93 -5.86 16.58
C LEU A 166 7.83 -6.17 17.78
N HIS A 167 7.29 -6.76 18.85
CA HIS A 167 8.07 -7.15 20.03
C HIS A 167 9.17 -8.17 19.69
N LYS A 168 8.86 -9.15 18.84
CA LYS A 168 9.84 -10.15 18.37
C LYS A 168 10.97 -9.49 17.57
N ILE A 169 10.65 -8.59 16.64
CA ILE A 169 11.63 -7.88 15.81
C ILE A 169 12.55 -7.02 16.69
N ILE A 170 11.99 -6.26 17.64
CA ILE A 170 12.75 -5.47 18.60
C ILE A 170 13.69 -6.36 19.42
N GLY A 171 13.19 -7.47 19.95
CA GLY A 171 13.99 -8.41 20.74
C GLY A 171 15.13 -9.05 19.94
N LYS A 172 14.90 -9.40 18.67
CA LYS A 172 15.93 -9.97 17.78
C LYS A 172 16.94 -8.94 17.28
N SER A 173 16.57 -7.66 17.24
CA SER A 173 17.46 -6.56 16.83
C SER A 173 18.40 -6.10 17.96
N THR A 174 18.25 -6.65 19.17
CA THR A 174 19.09 -6.31 20.34
C THR A 174 19.12 -4.81 20.67
N LEU A 175 18.02 -4.10 20.38
CA LEU A 175 17.92 -2.67 20.67
C LEU A 175 18.04 -2.40 22.17
N ARG A 176 18.74 -1.31 22.50
CA ARG A 176 18.83 -0.86 23.88
C ARG A 176 17.48 -0.33 24.34
N LYS A 177 16.99 -0.90 25.44
CA LYS A 177 15.76 -0.51 26.13
C LYS A 177 16.10 0.37 27.35
N PRO A 178 15.22 1.29 27.75
CA PRO A 178 13.99 1.67 27.05
C PRO A 178 14.29 2.51 25.80
N PHE A 179 13.46 2.40 24.76
CA PHE A 179 13.64 3.09 23.47
C PHE A 179 12.52 4.09 23.19
N ILE A 180 12.70 4.96 22.21
CA ILE A 180 11.68 5.90 21.74
C ILE A 180 10.88 5.27 20.61
N LEU A 181 9.55 5.36 20.66
CA LEU A 181 8.67 5.03 19.54
C LEU A 181 8.37 6.29 18.72
N ILE A 182 8.49 6.19 17.41
CA ILE A 182 7.98 7.21 16.48
C ILE A 182 7.00 6.53 15.54
N GLY A 183 5.72 6.90 15.60
CA GLY A 183 4.68 6.26 14.82
C GLY A 183 3.88 7.26 13.98
N GLY A 184 3.86 7.04 12.67
CA GLY A 184 3.09 7.87 11.73
C GLY A 184 1.79 7.21 11.30
N SER A 185 0.68 7.97 11.24
CA SER A 185 -0.61 7.46 10.77
C SER A 185 -1.02 6.16 11.52
N ILE A 186 -1.32 5.06 10.82
CA ILE A 186 -1.61 3.76 11.45
C ILE A 186 -0.45 3.21 12.29
N GLY A 187 0.80 3.52 11.93
CA GLY A 187 1.99 3.17 12.71
C GLY A 187 2.01 3.86 14.07
N GLY A 188 1.35 5.01 14.19
CA GLY A 188 1.07 5.66 15.47
C GLY A 188 0.11 4.85 16.35
N LEU A 189 -0.95 4.30 15.76
CA LEU A 189 -1.84 3.39 16.51
C LEU A 189 -1.09 2.13 16.95
N LEU A 190 -0.24 1.54 16.11
CA LEU A 190 0.60 0.40 16.49
C LEU A 190 1.59 0.76 17.62
N ALA A 191 2.22 1.94 17.57
CA ALA A 191 3.09 2.42 18.64
C ALA A 191 2.33 2.55 19.97
N HIS A 192 1.10 3.08 19.93
CA HIS A 192 0.25 3.21 21.11
C HIS A 192 -0.09 1.84 21.70
N LEU A 193 -0.51 0.89 20.87
CA LEU A 193 -0.83 -0.47 21.31
C LEU A 193 0.39 -1.18 21.89
N TYR A 194 1.56 -1.02 21.27
CA TYR A 194 2.82 -1.56 21.79
C TYR A 194 3.13 -1.01 23.18
N TYR A 195 3.00 0.30 23.38
CA TYR A 195 3.25 0.94 24.67
C TYR A 195 2.30 0.45 25.76
N LEU A 196 1.01 0.30 25.45
CA LEU A 196 0.03 -0.24 26.41
C LEU A 196 0.37 -1.68 26.81
N THR A 197 0.93 -2.48 25.90
CA THR A 197 1.28 -3.89 26.15
C THR A 197 2.66 -4.06 26.80
N TYR A 198 3.63 -3.21 26.46
CA TYR A 198 5.02 -3.27 26.92
C TYR A 198 5.52 -1.92 27.46
N PRO A 199 4.88 -1.32 28.49
CA PRO A 199 5.18 0.05 28.92
C PRO A 199 6.60 0.23 29.46
N LYS A 200 7.26 -0.85 29.91
CA LYS A 200 8.65 -0.84 30.40
C LYS A 200 9.70 -0.76 29.30
N ASP A 201 9.33 -1.07 28.06
CA ASP A 201 10.23 -1.03 26.92
C ASP A 201 10.41 0.38 26.34
N VAL A 202 9.53 1.32 26.72
CA VAL A 202 9.37 2.61 26.04
C VAL A 202 9.81 3.75 26.95
N ALA A 203 10.70 4.61 26.45
CA ALA A 203 11.22 5.81 27.12
C ALA A 203 10.42 7.07 26.77
N GLY A 204 9.76 7.07 25.61
CA GLY A 204 8.98 8.19 25.10
C GLY A 204 8.34 7.88 23.75
N ILE A 205 7.34 8.66 23.34
CA ILE A 205 6.62 8.44 22.08
C ILE A 205 6.42 9.75 21.31
N ILE A 206 6.60 9.69 20.00
CA ILE A 206 6.21 10.76 19.06
C ILE A 206 5.18 10.19 18.10
N PHE A 207 4.00 10.78 18.09
CA PHE A 207 2.96 10.48 17.13
C PHE A 207 2.94 11.53 16.01
N LEU A 208 3.04 11.07 14.77
CA LEU A 208 2.96 11.91 13.57
C LEU A 208 1.60 11.66 12.90
N ASP A 209 0.67 12.58 13.15
CA ASP A 209 -0.72 12.56 12.74
C ASP A 209 -1.35 11.15 12.81
N PRO A 210 -1.33 10.52 13.99
CA PRO A 210 -1.65 9.10 14.14
C PRO A 210 -3.14 8.84 13.87
N THR A 211 -3.47 7.60 13.51
CA THR A 211 -4.87 7.18 13.38
C THR A 211 -5.49 6.98 14.77
N PRO A 212 -6.47 7.79 15.20
CA PRO A 212 -7.08 7.62 16.51
C PRO A 212 -7.96 6.36 16.54
N PRO A 213 -8.07 5.64 17.68
CA PRO A 213 -8.84 4.40 17.78
C PRO A 213 -10.31 4.55 17.36
N ILE A 214 -10.89 5.73 17.55
CA ILE A 214 -12.27 6.06 17.16
C ILE A 214 -12.56 5.82 15.67
N VAL A 215 -11.54 5.84 14.80
CA VAL A 215 -11.69 5.51 13.37
C VAL A 215 -12.23 4.10 13.16
N PHE A 216 -12.00 3.22 14.14
CA PHE A 216 -12.41 1.82 14.14
C PHE A 216 -13.58 1.53 15.09
N GLU A 217 -14.26 2.57 15.59
CA GLU A 217 -15.41 2.40 16.47
C GLU A 217 -16.57 1.73 15.73
N GLN A 218 -17.14 0.70 16.36
CA GLN A 218 -18.26 -0.07 15.80
C GLN A 218 -19.50 0.80 15.61
N GLY A 219 -20.14 0.68 14.45
CA GLY A 219 -21.31 1.48 14.08
C GLY A 219 -20.99 2.91 13.60
N SER A 220 -19.72 3.34 13.63
CA SER A 220 -19.35 4.67 13.12
C SER A 220 -19.42 4.75 11.59
N ALA A 221 -19.74 5.94 11.07
CA ALA A 221 -19.71 6.22 9.62
C ALA A 221 -18.29 6.04 9.05
N THR A 222 -17.27 6.42 9.83
CA THR A 222 -15.86 6.26 9.49
C THR A 222 -15.50 4.80 9.23
N LEU A 223 -15.86 3.90 10.15
CA LEU A 223 -15.61 2.47 9.98
C LEU A 223 -16.38 1.89 8.78
N ALA A 224 -17.62 2.32 8.55
CA ALA A 224 -18.39 1.91 7.37
C ALA A 224 -17.69 2.31 6.05
N ASN A 225 -17.15 3.53 5.98
CA ASN A 225 -16.37 3.99 4.83
C ASN A 225 -15.06 3.22 4.67
N MET A 226 -14.37 2.92 5.77
CA MET A 226 -13.18 2.07 5.76
C MET A 226 -13.47 0.64 5.27
N ASN A 227 -14.59 0.05 5.68
CA ASN A 227 -15.03 -1.27 5.21
C ASN A 227 -15.33 -1.29 3.71
N ARG A 228 -15.97 -0.23 3.19
CA ARG A 228 -16.18 -0.05 1.74
C ARG A 228 -14.85 0.05 1.01
N LEU A 229 -13.91 0.85 1.53
CA LEU A 229 -12.57 0.97 0.96
C LEU A 229 -11.85 -0.39 0.94
N SER A 230 -11.86 -1.12 2.06
CA SER A 230 -11.27 -2.47 2.16
C SER A 230 -11.86 -3.42 1.11
N SER A 231 -13.19 -3.42 0.94
CA SER A 231 -13.88 -4.25 -0.05
C SER A 231 -13.44 -3.93 -1.49
N VAL A 232 -13.35 -2.64 -1.82
CA VAL A 232 -12.85 -2.17 -3.12
C VAL A 232 -11.39 -2.59 -3.33
N LEU A 233 -10.54 -2.39 -2.33
CA LEU A 233 -9.12 -2.77 -2.41
C LEU A 233 -8.92 -4.28 -2.59
N ARG A 234 -9.77 -5.14 -2.01
CA ARG A 234 -9.72 -6.58 -2.26
C ARG A 234 -10.02 -6.93 -3.72
N VAL A 235 -10.95 -6.22 -4.36
CA VAL A 235 -11.22 -6.36 -5.79
C VAL A 235 -10.03 -5.88 -6.62
N ILE A 236 -9.47 -4.71 -6.27
CA ILE A 236 -8.28 -4.15 -6.92
C ILE A 236 -7.08 -5.12 -6.78
N ALA A 237 -6.88 -5.74 -5.62
CA ALA A 237 -5.81 -6.71 -5.41
C ALA A 237 -5.95 -7.95 -6.32
N ARG A 238 -7.18 -8.38 -6.63
CA ARG A 238 -7.42 -9.45 -7.61
C ARG A 238 -7.03 -8.98 -9.01
N ALA A 239 -7.42 -7.77 -9.40
CA ALA A 239 -7.07 -7.17 -10.68
C ALA A 239 -5.56 -6.91 -10.83
N ALA A 240 -4.87 -6.59 -9.73
CA ALA A 240 -3.42 -6.39 -9.68
C ALA A 240 -2.65 -7.61 -10.21
N SER A 241 -3.15 -8.83 -9.94
CA SER A 241 -2.57 -10.08 -10.44
C SER A 241 -2.49 -10.19 -11.97
N TYR A 242 -3.25 -9.36 -12.69
CA TYR A 242 -3.35 -9.36 -14.15
C TYR A 242 -2.61 -8.17 -14.78
N GLY A 243 -1.81 -7.43 -14.00
CA GLY A 243 -0.97 -6.34 -14.49
C GLY A 243 -1.69 -5.08 -14.96
N LEU A 244 -3.01 -5.01 -14.74
CA LEU A 244 -3.85 -3.88 -15.13
C LEU A 244 -3.46 -2.58 -14.41
N LEU A 245 -2.82 -2.67 -13.25
CA LEU A 245 -2.47 -1.53 -12.41
C LEU A 245 -1.17 -0.82 -12.83
N ARG A 246 -0.26 -1.52 -13.52
CA ARG A 246 1.04 -0.97 -13.92
C ARG A 246 0.96 0.20 -14.90
N PRO A 247 0.13 0.17 -15.98
CA PRO A 247 0.01 1.35 -16.84
C PRO A 247 -0.76 2.48 -16.16
N ILE A 248 -1.67 2.16 -15.24
CA ILE A 248 -2.54 3.14 -14.57
C ILE A 248 -1.74 4.11 -13.69
N ILE A 249 -0.64 3.67 -13.06
CA ILE A 249 0.15 4.54 -12.18
C ILE A 249 0.78 5.72 -12.94
N PHE A 250 1.21 5.52 -14.20
CA PHE A 250 1.73 6.59 -15.04
C PHE A 250 0.64 7.59 -15.46
N LEU A 251 -0.62 7.17 -15.36
CA LEU A 251 -1.77 8.03 -15.63
C LEU A 251 -2.23 8.79 -14.39
N PHE A 252 -1.74 8.45 -13.18
CA PHE A 252 -2.07 9.21 -11.97
C PHE A 252 -1.54 10.64 -12.02
N ASP A 253 -0.36 10.83 -12.63
CA ASP A 253 0.22 12.15 -12.88
C ASP A 253 -0.63 12.95 -13.89
N TYR A 254 -1.22 12.27 -14.88
CA TYR A 254 -2.01 12.90 -15.95
C TYR A 254 -3.45 13.23 -15.53
N PHE A 255 -4.09 12.37 -14.73
CA PHE A 255 -5.49 12.54 -14.33
C PHE A 255 -5.69 13.39 -13.07
N GLY A 256 -4.63 13.91 -12.46
CA GLY A 256 -4.74 14.90 -11.40
C GLY A 256 -5.57 14.42 -10.20
N LEU A 257 -5.23 13.25 -9.63
CA LEU A 257 -5.89 12.67 -8.44
C LEU A 257 -5.67 13.49 -7.13
N GLY A 258 -5.44 14.79 -7.24
CA GLY A 258 -5.16 15.68 -6.11
C GLY A 258 -3.93 15.26 -5.32
N ASP A 259 -4.02 15.34 -3.99
CA ASP A 259 -2.91 14.98 -3.10
C ASP A 259 -2.57 13.48 -3.12
N PHE A 260 -3.49 12.61 -3.57
CA PHE A 260 -3.22 11.18 -3.75
C PHE A 260 -2.25 10.91 -4.91
N GLY A 261 -2.33 11.68 -6.00
CA GLY A 261 -1.34 11.61 -7.09
C GLY A 261 0.03 12.12 -6.64
N LYS A 262 0.07 13.18 -5.82
CA LYS A 262 1.32 13.75 -5.27
C LYS A 262 2.09 12.78 -4.35
N PHE A 263 1.42 11.79 -3.76
CA PHE A 263 2.08 10.74 -2.99
C PHE A 263 3.00 9.86 -3.87
N PHE A 264 2.61 9.63 -5.12
CA PHE A 264 3.39 8.87 -6.10
C PHE A 264 4.43 9.73 -6.84
N HIS A 265 4.23 11.04 -6.92
CA HIS A 265 5.02 11.96 -7.75
C HIS A 265 6.50 12.18 -7.32
N PRO A 266 6.91 11.98 -6.06
CA PRO A 266 8.32 11.90 -5.66
C PRO A 266 8.78 10.47 -5.30
N SER A 267 8.00 9.45 -5.65
CA SER A 267 8.24 8.09 -5.16
C SER A 267 9.47 7.45 -5.79
N TYR A 268 10.32 6.86 -4.94
CA TYR A 268 11.44 6.05 -5.38
C TYR A 268 10.94 4.92 -6.29
N PRO A 269 11.62 4.60 -7.40
CA PRO A 269 11.18 3.57 -8.34
C PRO A 269 10.90 2.21 -7.69
N GLY A 270 11.64 1.87 -6.63
CA GLY A 270 11.39 0.66 -5.84
C GLY A 270 10.08 0.69 -5.05
N TYR A 271 9.63 1.86 -4.59
CA TYR A 271 8.32 2.01 -3.96
C TYR A 271 7.20 1.76 -4.97
N ILE A 272 7.24 2.46 -6.12
CA ILE A 272 6.26 2.33 -7.21
C ILE A 272 6.14 0.87 -7.66
N ALA A 273 7.27 0.18 -7.79
CA ALA A 273 7.33 -1.21 -8.22
C ALA A 273 6.62 -2.19 -7.28
N HIS A 274 6.58 -1.90 -5.98
CA HIS A 274 5.94 -2.74 -4.97
C HIS A 274 4.54 -2.25 -4.57
N ALA A 275 4.28 -0.94 -4.63
CA ALA A 275 3.03 -0.30 -4.19
C ALA A 275 1.79 -0.87 -4.92
N MET A 276 1.96 -1.27 -6.18
CA MET A 276 0.87 -1.78 -7.02
C MET A 276 0.80 -3.32 -7.09
N THR A 277 1.64 -4.01 -6.31
CA THR A 277 1.59 -5.48 -6.27
C THR A 277 0.31 -5.96 -5.61
N GLN A 278 -0.15 -7.16 -5.99
CA GLN A 278 -1.30 -7.80 -5.33
C GLN A 278 -1.09 -7.87 -3.81
N THR A 279 0.12 -8.19 -3.36
CA THR A 279 0.44 -8.40 -1.95
C THR A 279 0.29 -7.11 -1.15
N MET A 280 0.81 -5.99 -1.67
CA MET A 280 0.73 -4.69 -1.00
C MET A 280 -0.72 -4.22 -0.85
N ILE A 281 -1.51 -4.31 -1.93
CA ILE A 281 -2.91 -3.89 -1.94
C ILE A 281 -3.77 -4.81 -1.06
N LYS A 282 -3.46 -6.12 -1.04
CA LYS A 282 -4.15 -7.07 -0.15
C LYS A 282 -3.82 -6.80 1.31
N LYS A 283 -2.56 -6.54 1.68
CA LYS A 283 -2.18 -6.14 3.05
C LYS A 283 -2.88 -4.85 3.45
N LEU A 284 -2.93 -3.86 2.56
CA LEU A 284 -3.64 -2.60 2.79
C LEU A 284 -5.12 -2.84 3.12
N ALA A 285 -5.81 -3.64 2.31
CA ALA A 285 -7.22 -3.97 2.53
C ALA A 285 -7.45 -4.70 3.85
N ASN A 286 -6.56 -5.62 4.20
CA ASN A 286 -6.69 -6.42 5.40
C ASN A 286 -6.31 -5.65 6.67
N GLN A 287 -5.36 -4.73 6.61
CA GLN A 287 -4.95 -3.91 7.75
C GLN A 287 -6.12 -3.06 8.28
N ILE A 288 -7.03 -2.61 7.41
CA ILE A 288 -8.30 -1.99 7.83
C ILE A 288 -9.14 -2.92 8.70
N HIS A 289 -9.14 -4.22 8.41
CA HIS A 289 -9.90 -5.22 9.16
C HIS A 289 -9.25 -5.56 10.51
N TYR A 290 -7.93 -5.79 10.53
CA TYR A 290 -7.20 -6.17 11.76
C TYR A 290 -7.37 -5.12 12.88
N TYR A 291 -7.31 -3.84 12.51
CA TYR A 291 -7.38 -2.72 13.44
C TYR A 291 -8.80 -2.41 13.94
N GLN A 292 -9.83 -3.11 13.45
CA GLN A 292 -11.21 -2.97 13.99
C GLN A 292 -11.31 -3.37 15.45
N SER A 293 -10.42 -4.25 15.92
CA SER A 293 -10.32 -4.66 17.32
C SER A 293 -9.53 -3.69 18.20
N ALA A 294 -8.98 -2.60 17.64
CA ALA A 294 -8.12 -1.69 18.39
C ALA A 294 -8.81 -1.01 19.59
N PRO A 295 -10.07 -0.53 19.50
CA PRO A 295 -10.76 0.03 20.67
C PRO A 295 -10.87 -0.99 21.81
N ASP A 296 -11.32 -2.21 21.53
CA ASP A 296 -11.47 -3.28 22.53
C ASP A 296 -10.12 -3.71 23.11
N TYR A 297 -9.09 -3.78 22.27
CA TYR A 297 -7.73 -4.10 22.70
C TYR A 297 -7.22 -3.04 23.69
N ILE A 298 -7.40 -1.75 23.38
CA ILE A 298 -6.97 -0.65 24.25
C ILE A 298 -7.69 -0.71 25.59
N LEU A 299 -9.02 -0.87 25.58
CA LEU A 299 -9.80 -1.00 26.81
C LEU A 299 -9.31 -2.17 27.66
N LYS A 300 -9.06 -3.33 27.03
CA LYS A 300 -8.54 -4.52 27.71
C LYS A 300 -7.17 -4.26 28.34
N GLN A 301 -6.25 -3.59 27.65
CA GLN A 301 -4.94 -3.30 28.21
C GLN A 301 -5.01 -2.26 29.34
N GLN A 302 -5.82 -1.21 29.18
CA GLN A 302 -6.01 -0.21 30.24
C GLN A 302 -6.59 -0.80 31.52
N MET A 303 -7.48 -1.80 31.44
CA MET A 303 -8.00 -2.51 32.60
C MET A 303 -6.96 -3.42 33.28
N ASN A 304 -6.04 -4.01 32.50
CA ASN A 304 -5.05 -4.97 33.01
C ASN A 304 -3.77 -4.32 33.53
N THR A 305 -3.49 -3.07 33.15
CA THR A 305 -2.22 -2.40 33.45
C THR A 305 -2.39 -1.49 34.65
N SER A 306 -1.87 -1.90 35.82
CA SER A 306 -2.12 -1.18 37.07
C SER A 306 -1.43 0.19 37.13
N ILE A 307 -0.34 0.40 36.39
CA ILE A 307 0.37 1.70 36.30
C ILE A 307 1.07 1.75 34.93
N LEU A 308 0.66 2.68 34.05
CA LEU A 308 1.45 3.06 32.88
C LEU A 308 2.64 3.91 33.34
N ASN A 309 3.84 3.62 32.82
CA ASN A 309 5.01 4.46 33.08
C ASN A 309 4.75 5.84 32.49
N ASP A 310 4.75 6.87 33.32
CA ASP A 310 4.62 8.23 32.80
C ASP A 310 5.85 8.57 31.96
N ILE A 311 5.68 8.77 30.65
CA ILE A 311 6.77 8.97 29.69
C ILE A 311 6.54 10.24 28.87
N PRO A 312 7.59 10.99 28.49
CA PRO A 312 7.42 12.09 27.53
C PRO A 312 6.68 11.62 26.27
N LEU A 313 5.62 12.32 25.91
CA LEU A 313 4.76 11.97 24.78
C LEU A 313 4.45 13.23 23.97
N LEU A 314 4.61 13.16 22.66
CA LEU A 314 4.33 14.28 21.76
C LEU A 314 3.41 13.83 20.63
N VAL A 315 2.27 14.50 20.49
CA VAL A 315 1.37 14.33 19.35
C VAL A 315 1.52 15.52 18.42
N ILE A 316 1.84 15.27 17.15
CA ILE A 316 1.87 16.28 16.10
C ILE A 316 0.77 15.93 15.12
N SER A 317 -0.23 16.80 14.92
CA SER A 317 -1.35 16.53 14.01
C SER A 317 -1.48 17.62 12.94
N ALA A 318 -1.96 17.23 11.76
CA ALA A 318 -2.11 18.11 10.62
C ALA A 318 -3.53 18.01 10.03
N PRO A 319 -4.12 19.15 9.61
CA PRO A 319 -5.40 19.15 8.94
C PRO A 319 -5.31 18.52 7.55
N ASP A 320 -6.29 17.72 7.16
CA ASP A 320 -6.36 17.18 5.80
C ASP A 320 -7.80 17.04 5.33
N SER A 321 -8.13 17.69 4.20
CA SER A 321 -9.46 17.64 3.56
C SER A 321 -9.85 16.25 3.07
N SER A 322 -8.88 15.37 2.81
CA SER A 322 -9.15 13.96 2.48
C SER A 322 -9.88 13.23 3.61
N LYS A 323 -9.76 13.72 4.85
CA LYS A 323 -10.45 13.17 6.03
C LYS A 323 -11.95 13.49 6.04
N THR A 324 -12.41 14.50 5.30
CA THR A 324 -13.84 14.86 5.28
C THR A 324 -14.71 13.73 4.73
N ARG A 325 -14.30 13.13 3.61
CA ARG A 325 -15.01 11.98 3.04
C ARG A 325 -14.88 10.74 3.91
N LEU A 326 -13.69 10.55 4.49
CA LEU A 326 -13.42 9.42 5.38
C LEU A 326 -14.37 9.42 6.58
N CYS A 327 -14.45 10.54 7.29
CA CYS A 327 -15.17 10.66 8.54
C CYS A 327 -16.67 10.97 8.38
N GLY A 328 -17.14 11.17 7.14
CA GLY A 328 -18.56 11.34 6.83
C GLY A 328 -19.14 12.72 7.18
N TYR A 329 -18.32 13.76 7.23
CA TYR A 329 -18.75 15.12 7.56
C TYR A 329 -19.24 15.93 6.35
N HIS A 330 -20.09 16.92 6.62
CA HIS A 330 -20.63 17.82 5.60
C HIS A 330 -19.67 18.96 5.25
N THR A 331 -18.83 19.40 6.20
CA THR A 331 -17.84 20.45 5.96
C THR A 331 -16.41 20.00 6.28
N GLU A 332 -15.42 20.62 5.63
CA GLU A 332 -14.00 20.40 5.93
C GLU A 332 -13.68 20.78 7.38
N LYS A 333 -14.19 21.92 7.85
CA LYS A 333 -13.96 22.41 9.22
C LYS A 333 -14.41 21.41 10.28
N GLU A 334 -15.57 20.78 10.12
CA GLU A 334 -16.05 19.74 11.05
C GLU A 334 -15.13 18.53 11.06
N ALA A 335 -14.67 18.08 9.90
CA ALA A 335 -13.75 16.95 9.80
C ALA A 335 -12.39 17.23 10.45
N LEU A 336 -11.87 18.44 10.25
CA LEU A 336 -10.61 18.87 10.84
C LEU A 336 -10.72 18.98 12.36
N GLN A 337 -11.78 19.60 12.85
CA GLN A 337 -12.04 19.74 14.29
C GLN A 337 -12.20 18.36 14.93
N TRP A 338 -13.02 17.49 14.33
CA TRP A 338 -13.20 16.12 14.81
C TRP A 338 -11.88 15.36 14.85
N TRP A 339 -11.07 15.44 13.78
CA TRP A 339 -9.78 14.77 13.75
C TRP A 339 -8.90 15.22 14.93
N CYS A 340 -8.75 16.54 15.11
CA CYS A 340 -7.94 17.11 16.19
C CYS A 340 -8.45 16.73 17.59
N ASP A 341 -9.75 16.76 17.80
CA ASP A 341 -10.33 16.42 19.11
C ASP A 341 -10.06 14.96 19.47
N HIS A 342 -10.11 14.07 18.48
CA HIS A 342 -9.86 12.64 18.70
C HIS A 342 -8.37 12.28 18.77
N GLN A 343 -7.46 13.22 18.49
CA GLN A 343 -6.04 13.06 18.82
C GLN A 343 -5.76 13.17 20.31
N ARG A 344 -6.64 13.83 21.08
CA ARG A 344 -6.43 14.05 22.52
C ARG A 344 -6.40 12.75 23.32
N VAL A 345 -7.01 11.67 22.79
CA VAL A 345 -6.96 10.34 23.40
C VAL A 345 -5.54 9.86 23.68
N PHE A 346 -4.58 10.20 22.81
CA PHE A 346 -3.19 9.82 22.99
C PHE A 346 -2.51 10.56 24.15
N LEU A 347 -2.97 11.77 24.47
CA LEU A 347 -2.41 12.61 25.54
C LEU A 347 -2.72 12.05 26.94
N HIS A 348 -3.82 11.30 27.10
CA HIS A 348 -4.20 10.71 28.38
C HIS A 348 -3.25 9.61 28.88
N ASN A 349 -2.34 9.15 28.03
CA ASN A 349 -1.36 8.12 28.37
C ASN A 349 -0.15 8.64 29.15
N SER A 350 -0.02 9.95 29.32
CA SER A 350 1.06 10.55 30.11
C SER A 350 0.67 11.91 30.68
N SER A 351 1.19 12.22 31.87
CA SER A 351 1.13 13.58 32.45
C SER A 351 2.12 14.55 31.79
N ASN A 352 3.13 14.03 31.07
CA ASN A 352 4.11 14.78 30.29
C ASN A 352 3.83 14.67 28.79
N ALA A 353 2.59 14.99 28.41
CA ALA A 353 2.12 14.95 27.04
C ALA A 353 2.05 16.36 26.42
N GLY A 354 2.54 16.51 25.20
CA GLY A 354 2.45 17.72 24.38
C GLY A 354 1.62 17.48 23.12
N PHE A 355 0.96 18.54 22.63
CA PHE A 355 0.21 18.54 21.38
C PHE A 355 0.65 19.70 20.49
N ILE A 356 1.02 19.40 19.24
CA ILE A 356 1.37 20.37 18.21
C ILE A 356 0.39 20.23 17.05
N PHE A 357 -0.25 21.33 16.67
CA PHE A 357 -1.09 21.40 15.48
C PHE A 357 -0.33 22.09 14.34
N ARG A 358 -0.19 21.43 13.19
CA ARG A 358 0.51 21.94 12.00
C ARG A 358 -0.50 22.32 10.92
N ALA A 359 -1.11 23.49 11.05
CA ALA A 359 -2.08 23.99 10.07
C ALA A 359 -1.52 24.19 8.65
N ASP A 360 -0.20 24.22 8.50
CA ASP A 360 0.54 24.42 7.27
C ASP A 360 0.95 23.11 6.57
N HIS A 361 0.57 21.95 7.11
CA HIS A 361 0.86 20.63 6.56
C HIS A 361 -0.45 19.88 6.27
N ASN A 362 -0.44 18.96 5.30
CA ASN A 362 -1.42 17.88 5.17
C ASN A 362 -0.94 16.58 5.85
N HIS A 363 -1.76 15.51 5.83
CA HIS A 363 -1.43 14.24 6.49
C HIS A 363 -0.08 13.67 6.03
N VAL A 364 0.10 13.58 4.71
CA VAL A 364 1.31 13.01 4.09
C VAL A 364 2.53 13.85 4.42
N GLN A 365 2.44 15.18 4.30
CA GLN A 365 3.51 16.10 4.64
C GLN A 365 3.88 15.97 6.12
N CYS A 366 2.91 15.85 7.02
CA CYS A 366 3.18 15.69 8.45
C CYS A 366 3.91 14.38 8.76
N VAL A 367 3.44 13.25 8.22
CA VAL A 367 3.99 11.92 8.49
C VAL A 367 5.39 11.73 7.90
N LEU A 368 5.66 12.33 6.74
CA LEU A 368 6.91 12.14 6.00
C LEU A 368 7.93 13.28 6.21
N ASN A 369 7.59 14.31 6.97
CA ASN A 369 8.52 15.40 7.26
C ASN A 369 9.56 14.97 8.30
N ILE A 370 10.73 14.58 7.79
CA ILE A 370 11.81 14.06 8.61
C ILE A 370 12.51 15.14 9.46
N GLU A 371 12.50 16.39 9.00
CA GLU A 371 13.08 17.51 9.76
C GLU A 371 12.20 17.83 10.97
N LEU A 372 10.88 17.90 10.76
CA LEU A 372 9.89 18.01 11.84
C LEU A 372 10.06 16.86 12.84
N THR A 373 10.20 15.63 12.34
CA THR A 373 10.40 14.44 13.18
C THR A 373 11.71 14.52 14.00
N ALA A 374 12.81 14.97 13.39
CA ALA A 374 14.09 15.12 14.09
C ALA A 374 14.04 16.22 15.17
N ASN A 375 13.43 17.37 14.87
CA ASN A 375 13.28 18.46 15.83
C ASN A 375 12.39 18.05 17.01
N ALA A 376 11.28 17.35 16.73
CA ALA A 376 10.43 16.74 17.75
C ALA A 376 11.21 15.75 18.62
N THR A 377 12.07 14.93 18.02
CA THR A 377 12.91 13.95 18.74
C THR A 377 13.91 14.64 19.67
N LYS A 378 14.57 15.72 19.22
CA LYS A 378 15.48 16.50 20.08
C LYS A 378 14.76 17.11 21.28
N ALA A 379 13.56 17.65 21.07
CA ALA A 379 12.74 18.19 22.15
C ALA A 379 12.33 17.10 23.16
N LEU A 380 11.90 15.93 22.67
CA LEU A 380 11.56 14.78 23.51
C LEU A 380 12.76 14.27 24.33
N LEU A 381 13.94 14.16 23.70
CA LEU A 381 15.17 13.74 24.36
C LEU A 381 15.57 14.68 25.51
N THR A 382 15.33 15.99 25.33
CA THR A 382 15.55 16.98 26.40
C THR A 382 14.64 16.71 27.60
N GLN A 383 13.37 16.36 27.35
CA GLN A 383 12.42 15.99 28.41
C GLN A 383 12.82 14.69 29.13
N ILE A 384 13.32 13.70 28.40
CA ILE A 384 13.83 12.44 28.97
C ILE A 384 15.04 12.72 29.86
N HIS A 385 16.00 13.53 29.38
CA HIS A 385 17.21 13.85 30.13
C HIS A 385 16.92 14.58 31.45
N ASN A 386 16.03 15.58 31.41
CA ASN A 386 15.66 16.36 32.60
C ASN A 386 15.04 15.48 33.70
N ARG A 387 14.35 14.39 33.35
CA ARG A 387 13.79 13.43 34.29
C ARG A 387 14.79 12.47 34.93
N ILE A 388 15.98 12.31 34.35
CA ILE A 388 17.01 11.45 34.95
C ILE A 388 17.79 12.21 36.02
N ILE A 389 17.84 13.56 35.91
CA ILE A 389 18.59 14.43 36.81
C ILE A 389 17.79 14.82 38.07
N HIS A 390 16.46 14.75 38.00
CA HIS A 390 15.52 15.06 39.08
C HIS A 390 14.83 13.79 39.57
#